data_AF-A0A2I3T8A9-F1
#
_entry.id   AF-A0A2I3T8A9-F1
#
_cell.length_a   1.000
_cell.length_b   1.000
_cell.length_c   1.000
_cell.angle_alpha   90.00
_cell.angle_beta   90.00
_cell.angle_gamma   90.00
#
_symmetry.space_group_name_H-M   'P 1'
#
loop_
_entity.id
_entity.type
_entity.pdbx_description
1 polymer ?
#
loop_
_entity_poly.entity_id
_entity_poly.type
_entity_poly.pdbx_seq_one_letter_code
_entity_poly.pdbx_strand_id
1 'polypeptide(L)'
;MSSGAPQKSSPMASGAEETPGFLDTLLQDFPALLNPEDPLPWKAPGTVLSQEEVEGELAELAMGFLGSRKAPPPLAAALAHEAVSQLLQTDLSEFRKLPREEEEEEEDDDEEEKAPVTLLDAQSLARSFFNRLWEVAGQWQKQVPLAARASQRQWLVSIHAIRNTRRKMEDRHVSLPSFNQLFGLFDPVNRAYFAVFDGHGGVDAARYAAVHVHTNAARQPELPTDPAGALREAFRRTDQMFLRKAKRERLQSGTTGVCALIAGATLHVAWLGDSQVILVQQGQVVKLMEPHRPERQSDEMWPSQDSCWAHSHLLPAHLQAQHSAPH
;
A
#
# COMPACT_ATOMS: atom_id res chain seq x y z
N MET A 1 -40.58 33.41 -29.13
CA MET A 1 -39.13 33.72 -29.11
C MET A 1 -38.72 33.86 -27.65
N SER A 2 -37.76 33.18 -27.05
CA SER A 2 -36.90 32.04 -27.37
C SER A 2 -36.62 31.39 -26.02
N SER A 3 -36.89 30.10 -25.88
CA SER A 3 -36.55 29.30 -24.70
C SER A 3 -35.13 28.74 -24.88
N GLY A 4 -34.17 29.24 -24.09
CA GLY A 4 -32.81 28.69 -24.06
C GLY A 4 -32.74 27.44 -23.19
N ALA A 5 -32.47 26.29 -23.79
CA ALA A 5 -32.17 25.05 -23.07
C ALA A 5 -30.79 25.12 -22.39
N PRO A 6 -30.58 24.47 -21.24
CA PRO A 6 -29.25 24.34 -20.66
C PRO A 6 -28.42 23.34 -21.47
N GLN A 7 -27.22 23.78 -21.86
CA GLN A 7 -26.24 22.95 -22.56
C GLN A 7 -25.85 21.75 -21.69
N LYS A 8 -25.97 20.55 -22.26
CA LYS A 8 -25.38 19.32 -21.72
C LYS A 8 -23.86 19.44 -21.82
N SER A 9 -23.17 19.53 -20.69
CA SER A 9 -21.73 19.29 -20.60
C SER A 9 -21.49 17.79 -20.73
N SER A 10 -20.79 17.37 -21.79
CA SER A 10 -20.28 16.01 -21.95
C SER A 10 -19.27 15.69 -20.83
N PRO A 11 -19.21 14.45 -20.32
CA PRO A 11 -18.13 14.06 -19.43
C PRO A 11 -16.83 13.94 -20.25
N MET A 12 -15.80 14.65 -19.81
CA MET A 12 -14.47 14.66 -20.40
C MET A 12 -13.87 13.24 -20.42
N ALA A 13 -13.47 12.79 -21.60
CA ALA A 13 -12.57 11.65 -21.79
C ALA A 13 -11.10 12.05 -21.52
N SER A 14 -10.81 12.67 -20.36
CA SER A 14 -9.50 13.31 -20.12
C SER A 14 -8.37 12.35 -19.70
N GLY A 15 -8.65 11.11 -19.31
CA GLY A 15 -7.60 10.20 -18.79
C GLY A 15 -6.77 9.47 -19.85
N ALA A 16 -7.30 9.28 -21.06
CA ALA A 16 -6.65 8.46 -22.09
C ALA A 16 -5.54 9.21 -22.86
N GLU A 17 -5.68 10.52 -23.05
CA GLU A 17 -4.70 11.35 -23.78
C GLU A 17 -3.50 11.77 -22.91
N GLU A 18 -3.62 11.79 -21.58
CA GLU A 18 -2.53 12.15 -20.65
C GLU A 18 -1.48 11.01 -20.49
N THR A 19 -1.88 9.77 -20.81
CA THR A 19 -1.06 8.58 -20.55
C THR A 19 0.17 8.47 -21.47
N PRO A 20 0.07 8.62 -22.81
CA PRO A 20 1.24 8.57 -23.69
C PRO A 20 2.24 9.69 -23.42
N GLY A 21 1.76 10.92 -23.17
CA GLY A 21 2.63 12.07 -22.89
C GLY A 21 3.42 11.93 -21.58
N PHE A 22 2.85 11.28 -20.56
CA PHE A 22 3.58 10.97 -19.33
C PHE A 22 4.74 9.99 -19.59
N LEU A 23 4.49 8.90 -20.31
CA LEU A 23 5.52 7.88 -20.60
C LEU A 23 6.67 8.47 -21.42
N ASP A 24 6.36 9.32 -22.40
CA ASP A 24 7.36 10.03 -23.19
C ASP A 24 8.26 10.91 -22.30
N THR A 25 7.65 11.67 -21.39
CA THR A 25 8.36 12.56 -20.46
C THR A 25 9.23 11.75 -19.48
N LEU A 26 8.69 10.65 -18.95
CA LEU A 26 9.41 9.77 -18.03
C LEU A 26 10.68 9.21 -18.66
N LEU A 27 10.60 8.74 -19.91
CA LEU A 27 11.73 8.17 -20.64
C LEU A 27 12.71 9.23 -21.15
N GLN A 28 12.28 10.47 -21.38
CA GLN A 28 13.18 11.58 -21.70
C GLN A 28 14.02 11.99 -20.49
N ASP A 29 13.41 12.08 -19.31
CA ASP A 29 14.10 12.40 -18.06
C ASP A 29 14.99 11.25 -17.56
N PHE A 30 14.74 10.04 -18.08
CA PHE A 30 15.46 8.83 -17.72
C PHE A 30 15.89 8.09 -18.99
N PRO A 31 16.89 8.58 -19.72
CA PRO A 31 17.16 8.14 -21.10
C PRO A 31 17.83 6.77 -21.20
N ALA A 32 18.38 6.23 -20.11
CA ALA A 32 19.14 4.99 -20.10
C ALA A 32 18.94 4.21 -18.80
N LEU A 33 19.25 2.91 -18.86
CA LEU A 33 19.36 2.05 -17.69
C LEU A 33 20.45 2.56 -16.75
N LEU A 34 20.23 2.39 -15.46
CA LEU A 34 21.19 2.70 -14.41
C LEU A 34 22.34 1.71 -14.43
N ASN A 35 23.55 2.24 -14.48
CA ASN A 35 24.79 1.53 -14.19
C ASN A 35 24.95 1.37 -12.66
N PRO A 36 25.85 0.47 -12.20
CA PRO A 36 26.10 0.25 -10.77
C PRO A 36 26.45 1.52 -9.98
N GLU A 37 27.21 2.43 -10.61
CA GLU A 37 27.71 3.67 -10.02
C GLU A 37 26.72 4.84 -10.07
N ASP A 38 25.65 4.74 -10.87
CA ASP A 38 24.73 5.87 -11.05
C ASP A 38 23.92 6.13 -9.77
N PRO A 39 23.64 7.38 -9.38
CA PRO A 39 22.78 7.64 -8.24
C PRO A 39 21.35 7.10 -8.48
N LEU A 40 20.68 6.62 -7.42
CA LEU A 40 19.30 6.19 -7.55
C LEU A 40 18.37 7.39 -7.81
N PRO A 41 17.34 7.24 -8.67
CA PRO A 41 16.36 8.29 -8.96
C PRO A 41 15.50 8.68 -7.76
N TRP A 42 15.42 7.80 -6.76
CA TRP A 42 14.65 7.98 -5.55
C TRP A 42 15.35 7.33 -4.36
N LYS A 43 14.94 7.72 -3.15
CA LYS A 43 15.52 7.19 -1.92
C LYS A 43 15.17 5.71 -1.74
N ALA A 44 16.20 4.87 -1.59
CA ALA A 44 16.04 3.45 -1.28
C ALA A 44 15.34 3.21 0.08
N PRO A 45 14.64 2.07 0.25
CA PRO A 45 13.83 1.78 1.43
C PRO A 45 14.61 1.52 2.73
N GLY A 46 15.94 1.42 2.64
CA GLY A 46 16.86 1.13 3.75
C GLY A 46 18.21 0.65 3.23
N THR A 47 18.97 -0.04 4.07
CA THR A 47 20.25 -0.69 3.70
C THR A 47 20.07 -2.16 3.31
N VAL A 48 19.09 -2.83 3.92
CA VAL A 48 18.75 -4.24 3.70
C VAL A 48 17.25 -4.46 3.73
N LEU A 49 16.80 -5.48 3.01
CA LEU A 49 15.43 -5.98 3.03
C LEU A 49 15.44 -7.49 3.20
N SER A 50 14.49 -8.04 3.95
CA SER A 50 14.14 -9.46 3.86
C SER A 50 13.31 -9.71 2.60
N GLN A 51 13.28 -10.97 2.14
CA GLN A 51 12.48 -11.38 0.97
C GLN A 51 11.00 -10.98 1.10
N GLU A 52 10.42 -11.06 2.30
CA GLU A 52 9.01 -10.72 2.55
C GLU A 52 8.73 -9.22 2.46
N GLU A 53 9.76 -8.37 2.59
CA GLU A 53 9.63 -6.91 2.53
C GLU A 53 9.73 -6.37 1.10
N VAL A 54 10.26 -7.14 0.15
CA VAL A 54 10.62 -6.67 -1.20
C VAL A 54 9.40 -6.09 -1.93
N GLU A 55 8.28 -6.81 -1.96
CA GLU A 55 7.10 -6.38 -2.71
C GLU A 55 6.58 -5.02 -2.21
N GLY A 56 6.38 -4.90 -0.89
CA GLY A 56 5.84 -3.68 -0.28
C GLY A 56 6.78 -2.49 -0.42
N GLU A 57 8.08 -2.69 -0.16
CA GLU A 57 9.06 -1.60 -0.22
C GLU A 57 9.31 -1.13 -1.65
N LEU A 58 9.27 -2.02 -2.65
CA LEU A 58 9.38 -1.62 -4.05
C LEU A 58 8.09 -0.97 -4.57
N ALA A 59 6.91 -1.41 -4.12
CA ALA A 59 5.66 -0.74 -4.44
C ALA A 59 5.62 0.68 -3.87
N GLU A 60 6.04 0.88 -2.62
CA GLU A 60 6.15 2.21 -1.99
C GLU A 60 7.18 3.09 -2.72
N LEU A 61 8.35 2.53 -3.07
CA LEU A 61 9.37 3.19 -3.88
C LEU A 61 8.82 3.68 -5.22
N ALA A 62 8.10 2.81 -5.93
CA ALA A 62 7.48 3.08 -7.22
C ALA A 62 6.45 4.21 -7.12
N MET A 63 5.52 4.09 -6.16
CA MET A 63 4.43 5.05 -5.98
C MET A 63 4.96 6.43 -5.55
N GLY A 64 5.98 6.48 -4.70
CA GLY A 64 6.65 7.73 -4.33
C GLY A 64 7.32 8.41 -5.52
N PHE A 65 8.10 7.67 -6.31
CA PHE A 65 8.79 8.19 -7.49
C PHE A 65 7.84 8.62 -8.62
N LEU A 66 6.86 7.79 -8.97
CA LEU A 66 5.89 8.10 -10.02
C LEU A 66 4.97 9.26 -9.59
N GLY A 67 4.58 9.29 -8.31
CA GLY A 67 3.80 10.38 -7.71
C GLY A 67 4.54 11.71 -7.73
N SER A 68 5.84 11.73 -7.43
CA SER A 68 6.64 12.97 -7.50
C SER A 68 6.74 13.55 -8.92
N ARG A 69 6.54 12.70 -9.93
CA ARG A 69 6.48 13.06 -11.35
C ARG A 69 5.06 13.31 -11.86
N LYS A 70 4.07 13.33 -10.96
CA LYS A 70 2.65 13.56 -11.27
C LYS A 70 2.05 12.53 -12.23
N ALA A 71 2.51 11.28 -12.14
CA ALA A 71 1.91 10.19 -12.88
C ALA A 71 0.40 10.07 -12.55
N PRO A 72 -0.48 9.87 -13.55
CA PRO A 72 -1.88 9.54 -13.29
C PRO A 72 -1.99 8.32 -12.35
N PRO A 73 -2.75 8.37 -11.25
CA PRO A 73 -2.69 7.32 -10.22
C PRO A 73 -2.94 5.89 -10.71
N PRO A 74 -3.91 5.61 -11.59
CA PRO A 74 -4.12 4.25 -12.13
C PRO A 74 -2.93 3.78 -12.97
N LEU A 75 -2.32 4.68 -13.76
CA LEU A 75 -1.12 4.38 -14.54
C LEU A 75 0.07 4.12 -13.63
N ALA A 76 0.26 4.94 -12.60
CA ALA A 76 1.34 4.79 -11.63
C ALA A 76 1.26 3.42 -10.93
N ALA A 77 0.07 3.07 -10.46
CA ALA A 77 -0.19 1.79 -9.80
C ALA A 77 0.06 0.60 -10.75
N ALA A 78 -0.39 0.68 -12.01
CA ALA A 78 -0.21 -0.39 -12.98
C ALA A 78 1.27 -0.55 -13.41
N LEU A 79 2.00 0.54 -13.63
CA LEU A 79 3.44 0.51 -13.92
C LEU A 79 4.23 -0.07 -12.74
N ALA A 80 3.90 0.37 -11.52
CA ALA A 80 4.51 -0.15 -10.30
C ALA A 80 4.29 -1.66 -10.19
N HIS A 81 3.05 -2.12 -10.35
CA HIS A 81 2.72 -3.54 -10.33
C HIS A 81 3.52 -4.34 -11.34
N GLU A 82 3.51 -3.92 -12.61
CA GLU A 82 4.18 -4.66 -13.68
C GLU A 82 5.69 -4.76 -13.44
N ALA A 83 6.33 -3.65 -13.05
CA ALA A 83 7.76 -3.64 -12.78
C ALA A 83 8.13 -4.48 -11.55
N VAL A 84 7.36 -4.38 -10.46
CA VAL A 84 7.58 -5.19 -9.25
C VAL A 84 7.35 -6.68 -9.55
N SER A 85 6.26 -7.03 -10.24
CA SER A 85 5.93 -8.41 -10.60
C SER A 85 7.02 -9.04 -11.48
N GLN A 86 7.51 -8.33 -12.49
CA GLN A 86 8.59 -8.83 -13.35
C GLN A 86 9.93 -8.99 -12.63
N LEU A 87 10.20 -8.19 -11.58
CA LEU A 87 11.39 -8.35 -10.75
C LEU A 87 11.24 -9.51 -9.76
N LEU A 88 10.08 -9.67 -9.13
CA LEU A 88 9.82 -10.79 -8.21
C LEU A 88 9.85 -12.16 -8.89
N GLN A 89 9.73 -12.20 -10.23
CA GLN A 89 9.89 -13.40 -11.04
C GLN A 89 11.36 -13.73 -11.38
N THR A 90 12.32 -12.85 -11.08
CA THR A 90 13.75 -13.14 -11.26
C THR A 90 14.33 -13.80 -10.00
N ASP A 91 15.56 -14.31 -10.12
CA ASP A 91 16.26 -14.87 -8.97
C ASP A 91 16.81 -13.76 -8.07
N LEU A 92 16.11 -13.47 -6.97
CA LEU A 92 16.56 -12.45 -6.02
C LEU A 92 17.81 -12.84 -5.23
N SER A 93 18.32 -14.08 -5.38
CA SER A 93 19.55 -14.51 -4.71
C SER A 93 20.77 -13.70 -5.12
N GLU A 94 20.75 -13.07 -6.31
CA GLU A 94 21.78 -12.16 -6.80
C GLU A 94 21.96 -10.91 -5.94
N PHE A 95 20.93 -10.53 -5.17
CA PHE A 95 20.96 -9.37 -4.28
C PHE A 95 21.32 -9.73 -2.84
N ARG A 96 21.64 -10.99 -2.54
CA ARG A 96 21.96 -11.41 -1.17
C ARG A 96 23.11 -10.59 -0.60
N LYS A 97 22.90 -10.03 0.58
CA LYS A 97 23.94 -9.34 1.33
C LYS A 97 24.56 -10.34 2.30
N LEU A 98 25.89 -10.49 2.21
CA LEU A 98 26.63 -11.31 3.17
C LEU A 98 26.56 -10.65 4.57
N PRO A 99 26.44 -11.44 5.65
CA PRO A 99 26.57 -10.93 7.01
C PRO A 99 27.90 -10.17 7.14
N ARG A 100 27.90 -9.04 7.82
CA ARG A 100 29.15 -8.38 8.23
C ARG A 100 29.70 -9.13 9.44
N GLU A 101 31.02 -9.31 9.50
CA GLU A 101 31.74 -9.99 10.59
C GLU A 101 31.43 -9.40 12.00
N GLU A 102 30.92 -8.16 12.08
CA GLU A 102 30.55 -7.47 13.33
C GLU A 102 29.14 -7.82 13.86
N GLU A 103 28.30 -8.53 13.10
CA GLU A 103 26.93 -8.90 13.52
C GLU A 103 26.87 -10.29 14.22
N GLU A 104 28.00 -10.98 14.38
CA GLU A 104 28.10 -12.31 15.01
C GLU A 104 28.24 -12.29 16.55
N GLU A 105 28.35 -11.13 17.21
CA GLU A 105 28.74 -11.07 18.64
C GLU A 105 27.59 -11.07 19.68
N GLU A 106 26.31 -11.15 19.30
CA GLU A 106 25.23 -11.23 20.30
C GLU A 106 24.19 -12.31 19.93
N GLU A 107 24.58 -13.58 20.06
CA GLU A 107 23.65 -14.70 20.19
C GLU A 107 22.92 -14.59 21.54
N ASP A 108 21.70 -14.05 21.52
CA ASP A 108 20.74 -14.25 22.61
C ASP A 108 20.30 -15.73 22.62
N ASP A 109 20.51 -16.40 23.76
CA ASP A 109 20.21 -17.80 24.13
C ASP A 109 18.71 -18.20 24.08
N ASP A 110 17.91 -17.62 23.18
CA ASP A 110 16.51 -18.04 22.97
C ASP A 110 16.45 -19.16 21.91
N GLU A 111 16.41 -20.41 22.39
CA GLU A 111 16.15 -21.64 21.64
C GLU A 111 14.83 -21.60 20.85
N GLU A 112 14.82 -20.99 19.67
CA GLU A 112 13.91 -21.36 18.59
C GLU A 112 14.68 -21.32 17.26
N GLU A 113 15.06 -22.51 16.76
CA GLU A 113 15.64 -22.74 15.44
C GLU A 113 14.78 -22.11 14.32
N LYS A 114 14.97 -20.82 14.04
CA LYS A 114 14.45 -20.19 12.82
C LYS A 114 15.62 -19.97 11.88
N ALA A 115 15.52 -20.57 10.70
CA ALA A 115 16.50 -20.43 9.63
C ALA A 115 16.89 -18.95 9.44
N PRO A 116 18.17 -18.66 9.15
CA PRO A 116 18.65 -17.29 9.00
C PRO A 116 17.81 -16.54 7.96
N VAL A 117 17.26 -15.38 8.36
CA VAL A 117 16.49 -14.53 7.46
C VAL A 117 17.42 -14.08 6.34
N THR A 118 17.13 -14.47 5.09
CA THR A 118 17.91 -14.03 3.95
C THR A 118 17.71 -12.53 3.74
N LEU A 119 18.80 -11.76 3.87
CA LEU A 119 18.81 -10.33 3.66
C LEU A 119 19.34 -10.00 2.27
N LEU A 120 18.70 -9.01 1.65
CA LEU A 120 18.98 -8.52 0.31
C LEU A 120 19.46 -7.07 0.39
N ASP A 121 20.40 -6.69 -0.48
CA ASP A 121 20.88 -5.33 -0.59
C ASP A 121 19.80 -4.43 -1.21
N ALA A 122 19.27 -3.52 -0.40
CA ALA A 122 18.14 -2.68 -0.77
C ALA A 122 18.48 -1.71 -1.92
N GLN A 123 19.72 -1.25 -2.02
CA GLN A 123 20.14 -0.31 -3.05
C GLN A 123 20.25 -0.99 -4.42
N SER A 124 20.82 -2.21 -4.46
CA SER A 124 20.93 -3.03 -5.66
C SER A 124 19.54 -3.48 -6.16
N LEU A 125 18.65 -3.87 -5.25
CA LEU A 125 17.25 -4.15 -5.58
C LEU A 125 16.53 -2.94 -6.17
N ALA A 126 16.66 -1.77 -5.53
CA ALA A 126 16.05 -0.54 -6.03
C ALA A 126 16.56 -0.17 -7.42
N ARG A 127 17.86 -0.36 -7.69
CA ARG A 127 18.45 -0.13 -9.02
C ARG A 127 17.86 -1.07 -10.06
N SER A 128 17.84 -2.37 -9.77
CA SER A 128 17.25 -3.38 -10.66
C SER A 128 15.77 -3.07 -10.94
N PHE A 129 15.04 -2.66 -9.90
CA PHE A 129 13.65 -2.20 -10.02
C PHE A 129 13.53 -1.00 -10.97
N PHE A 130 14.36 0.04 -10.85
CA PHE A 130 14.28 1.21 -11.75
C PHE A 130 14.60 0.85 -13.21
N ASN A 131 15.55 -0.06 -13.42
CA ASN A 131 15.85 -0.59 -14.75
C ASN A 131 14.62 -1.31 -15.31
N ARG A 132 13.97 -2.15 -14.51
CA ARG A 132 12.75 -2.84 -14.89
C ARG A 132 11.59 -1.88 -15.17
N LEU A 133 11.40 -0.87 -14.33
CA LEU A 133 10.38 0.17 -14.51
C LEU A 133 10.58 0.92 -15.83
N TRP A 134 11.83 1.23 -16.19
CA TRP A 134 12.17 1.86 -17.45
C TRP A 134 11.83 0.97 -18.65
N GLU A 135 12.17 -0.32 -18.61
CA GLU A 135 11.82 -1.29 -19.64
C GLU A 135 10.30 -1.38 -19.86
N VAL A 136 9.53 -1.49 -18.77
CA VAL A 136 8.07 -1.53 -18.80
C VAL A 136 7.50 -0.25 -19.41
N ALA A 137 7.99 0.92 -18.97
CA ALA A 137 7.56 2.21 -19.53
C ALA A 137 7.83 2.31 -21.04
N GLY A 138 9.00 1.86 -21.49
CA GLY A 138 9.37 1.82 -22.91
C GLY A 138 8.51 0.87 -23.75
N GLN A 139 8.11 -0.28 -23.19
CA GLN A 139 7.17 -1.18 -23.85
C GLN A 139 5.77 -0.55 -23.97
N TRP A 140 5.30 0.10 -22.90
CA TRP A 140 3.97 0.68 -22.83
C TRP A 140 3.81 1.96 -23.65
N GLN A 141 4.91 2.64 -23.98
CA GLN A 141 4.92 3.76 -24.95
C GLN A 141 4.30 3.33 -26.30
N LYS A 142 4.53 2.08 -26.72
CA LYS A 142 3.96 1.53 -27.96
C LYS A 142 2.48 1.17 -27.77
N GLN A 143 2.16 0.54 -26.65
CA GLN A 143 0.81 0.09 -26.33
C GLN A 143 0.63 -0.06 -24.82
N VAL A 144 -0.17 0.81 -24.22
CA VAL A 144 -0.54 0.70 -22.81
C VAL A 144 -1.60 -0.40 -22.64
N PRO A 145 -1.42 -1.35 -21.71
CA PRO A 145 -2.39 -2.42 -21.46
C PRO A 145 -3.77 -1.89 -21.08
N LEU A 146 -4.82 -2.62 -21.47
CA LEU A 146 -6.20 -2.26 -21.13
C LEU A 146 -6.43 -2.20 -19.61
N ALA A 147 -5.78 -3.07 -18.83
CA ALA A 147 -5.87 -3.06 -17.38
C ALA A 147 -5.37 -1.76 -16.75
N ALA A 148 -4.33 -1.14 -17.32
CA ALA A 148 -3.81 0.16 -16.89
C ALA A 148 -4.72 1.34 -17.32
N ARG A 149 -5.61 1.11 -18.28
CA ARG A 149 -6.60 2.08 -18.78
C ARG A 149 -8.00 1.88 -18.18
N ALA A 150 -8.20 0.81 -17.41
CA ALA A 150 -9.52 0.45 -16.91
C ALA A 150 -10.08 1.57 -16.05
N SER A 151 -11.26 2.08 -16.42
CA SER A 151 -11.95 3.12 -15.66
C SER A 151 -12.34 2.55 -14.30
N GLN A 152 -11.74 3.11 -13.25
CA GLN A 152 -12.12 2.82 -11.88
C GLN A 152 -13.07 3.86 -11.35
N ARG A 153 -13.82 3.45 -10.34
CA ARG A 153 -14.54 4.37 -9.48
C ARG A 153 -13.58 5.42 -8.95
N GLN A 154 -13.87 6.69 -9.24
CA GLN A 154 -13.09 7.80 -8.73
C GLN A 154 -13.46 8.08 -7.27
N TRP A 155 -12.44 8.11 -6.42
CA TRP A 155 -12.58 8.47 -5.02
C TRP A 155 -12.13 9.92 -4.84
N LEU A 156 -12.99 10.75 -4.25
CA LEU A 156 -12.58 12.05 -3.76
C LEU A 156 -11.95 11.82 -2.38
N VAL A 157 -10.63 11.99 -2.31
CA VAL A 157 -9.86 11.75 -1.10
C VAL A 157 -9.22 13.07 -0.65
N SER A 158 -9.34 13.35 0.65
CA SER A 158 -8.61 14.43 1.30
C SER A 158 -7.80 13.84 2.44
N ILE A 159 -6.55 14.26 2.55
CA ILE A 159 -5.65 13.79 3.59
C ILE A 159 -4.94 15.00 4.18
N HIS A 160 -4.89 15.04 5.51
CA HIS A 160 -4.19 16.08 6.22
C HIS A 160 -3.55 15.50 7.47
N ALA A 161 -2.31 15.89 7.74
CA ALA A 161 -1.56 15.43 8.89
C ALA A 161 -0.71 16.58 9.44
N ILE A 162 -0.78 16.81 10.75
CA ILE A 162 -0.12 17.93 11.42
C ILE A 162 0.61 17.41 12.66
N ARG A 163 1.94 17.61 12.73
CA ARG A 163 2.76 17.24 13.91
C ARG A 163 2.33 17.93 15.20
N ASN A 164 1.77 19.13 15.06
CA ASN A 164 1.41 20.02 16.17
C ASN A 164 2.63 20.24 17.09
N THR A 165 2.45 20.13 18.42
CA THR A 165 3.50 20.37 19.44
C THR A 165 4.44 19.18 19.66
N ARG A 166 4.24 18.04 18.98
CA ARG A 166 5.11 16.86 19.13
C ARG A 166 6.49 17.11 18.53
N ARG A 167 7.51 16.45 19.08
CA ARG A 167 8.91 16.57 18.61
C ARG A 167 9.09 16.03 17.19
N LYS A 168 8.48 14.87 16.91
CA LYS A 168 8.54 14.16 15.62
C LYS A 168 7.12 13.86 15.12
N MET A 169 6.96 13.72 13.80
CA MET A 169 5.72 13.27 13.17
C MET A 169 5.76 11.75 13.02
N GLU A 170 5.14 11.05 13.96
CA GLU A 170 5.17 9.59 14.06
C GLU A 170 3.97 8.93 13.34
N ASP A 171 2.91 9.69 13.05
CA ASP A 171 1.76 9.16 12.31
C ASP A 171 2.10 8.92 10.83
N ARG A 172 1.49 7.89 10.27
CA ARG A 172 1.50 7.56 8.85
C ARG A 172 0.09 7.30 8.36
N HIS A 173 -0.12 7.48 7.06
CA HIS A 173 -1.40 7.21 6.41
C HIS A 173 -1.17 6.55 5.06
N VAL A 174 -2.20 5.88 4.56
CA VAL A 174 -2.20 5.22 3.25
C VAL A 174 -3.47 5.64 2.51
N SER A 175 -3.33 5.95 1.23
CA SER A 175 -4.45 6.22 0.33
C SER A 175 -4.20 5.55 -1.02
N LEU A 176 -4.91 4.46 -1.25
CA LEU A 176 -4.76 3.60 -2.42
C LEU A 176 -6.11 3.42 -3.11
N PRO A 177 -6.58 4.42 -3.88
CA PRO A 177 -7.79 4.30 -4.67
C PRO A 177 -7.68 3.26 -5.79
N SER A 178 -6.46 3.02 -6.30
CA SER A 178 -6.14 2.04 -7.35
C SER A 178 -5.51 0.76 -6.78
N PHE A 179 -6.11 0.23 -5.72
CA PHE A 179 -5.62 -0.95 -5.00
C PHE A 179 -5.47 -2.17 -5.92
N ASN A 180 -6.48 -2.45 -6.77
CA ASN A 180 -6.43 -3.56 -7.71
C ASN A 180 -5.24 -3.46 -8.68
N GLN A 181 -4.99 -2.28 -9.25
CA GLN A 181 -3.91 -2.06 -10.22
C GLN A 181 -2.56 -2.27 -9.58
N LEU A 182 -2.36 -1.74 -8.37
CA LEU A 182 -1.08 -1.84 -7.67
C LEU A 182 -0.69 -3.29 -7.36
N PHE A 183 -1.68 -4.16 -7.16
CA PHE A 183 -1.46 -5.56 -6.79
C PHE A 183 -1.83 -6.58 -7.86
N GLY A 184 -2.23 -6.14 -9.06
CA GLY A 184 -2.58 -7.04 -10.18
C GLY A 184 -3.84 -7.86 -9.94
N LEU A 185 -4.85 -7.30 -9.26
CA LEU A 185 -6.11 -8.00 -8.97
C LEU A 185 -7.12 -7.77 -10.11
N PHE A 186 -7.36 -8.82 -10.91
CA PHE A 186 -8.19 -8.75 -12.12
C PHE A 186 -9.64 -9.26 -11.95
N ASP A 187 -10.08 -9.49 -10.71
CA ASP A 187 -11.47 -9.85 -10.42
C ASP A 187 -12.41 -8.64 -10.56
N PRO A 188 -13.73 -8.84 -10.74
CA PRO A 188 -14.66 -7.74 -11.04
C PRO A 188 -14.92 -6.80 -9.83
N VAL A 189 -14.37 -7.10 -8.65
CA VAL A 189 -14.57 -6.28 -7.46
C VAL A 189 -13.52 -5.17 -7.44
N ASN A 190 -13.97 -3.93 -7.68
CA ASN A 190 -13.14 -2.75 -7.47
C ASN A 190 -12.85 -2.57 -5.98
N ARG A 191 -11.57 -2.41 -5.62
CA ARG A 191 -11.12 -2.17 -4.26
C ARG A 191 -10.36 -0.85 -4.13
N ALA A 192 -10.55 -0.19 -3.00
CA ALA A 192 -9.76 0.95 -2.56
C ALA A 192 -9.42 0.78 -1.08
N TYR A 193 -8.18 1.14 -0.70
CA TYR A 193 -7.67 0.94 0.66
C TYR A 193 -7.21 2.27 1.25
N PHE A 194 -7.58 2.50 2.50
CA PHE A 194 -7.19 3.66 3.30
C PHE A 194 -6.76 3.22 4.68
N ALA A 195 -5.76 3.87 5.26
CA ALA A 195 -5.35 3.56 6.63
C ALA A 195 -4.69 4.75 7.32
N VAL A 196 -4.72 4.71 8.66
CA VAL A 196 -3.97 5.59 9.54
C VAL A 196 -3.27 4.73 10.59
N PHE A 197 -2.01 5.08 10.86
CA PHE A 197 -1.16 4.42 11.84
C PHE A 197 -0.56 5.51 12.74
N ASP A 198 -0.91 5.49 14.02
CA ASP A 198 -0.35 6.42 15.03
C ASP A 198 0.85 5.75 15.69
N GLY A 199 2.05 6.28 15.47
CA GLY A 199 3.30 5.72 15.99
C GLY A 199 3.60 6.19 17.41
N HIS A 200 4.22 5.31 18.21
CA HIS A 200 4.72 5.65 19.54
C HIS A 200 6.07 4.99 19.80
N GLY A 201 6.92 5.66 20.58
CA GLY A 201 8.29 5.16 20.84
C GLY A 201 9.19 5.21 19.61
N GLY A 202 8.81 5.96 18.57
CA GLY A 202 9.47 6.02 17.27
C GLY A 202 8.47 5.87 16.12
N VAL A 203 8.94 6.09 14.90
CA VAL A 203 8.10 6.10 13.69
C VAL A 203 8.17 4.80 12.89
N ASP A 204 9.09 3.91 13.25
CA ASP A 204 9.47 2.77 12.42
C ASP A 204 8.32 1.77 12.27
N ALA A 205 7.60 1.46 13.35
CA ALA A 205 6.41 0.62 13.32
C ALA A 205 5.29 1.20 12.44
N ALA A 206 5.00 2.50 12.57
CA ALA A 206 3.97 3.17 11.78
C ALA A 206 4.33 3.22 10.29
N ARG A 207 5.61 3.49 9.97
CA ARG A 207 6.13 3.40 8.59
C ARG A 207 5.99 1.98 8.06
N TYR A 208 6.39 0.98 8.84
CA TYR A 208 6.34 -0.41 8.43
C TYR A 208 4.92 -0.87 8.14
N ALA A 209 3.98 -0.57 9.04
CA ALA A 209 2.57 -0.90 8.86
C ALA A 209 1.97 -0.21 7.63
N ALA A 210 2.33 1.05 7.38
CA ALA A 210 1.89 1.80 6.21
C ALA A 210 2.32 1.15 4.88
N VAL A 211 3.49 0.50 4.83
CA VAL A 211 4.01 -0.19 3.64
C VAL A 211 3.46 -1.61 3.51
N HIS A 212 3.34 -2.34 4.62
CA HIS A 212 3.20 -3.80 4.57
C HIS A 212 1.78 -4.34 4.82
N VAL A 213 0.91 -3.64 5.58
CA VAL A 213 -0.43 -4.17 5.89
C VAL A 213 -1.26 -4.38 4.62
N HIS A 214 -1.29 -3.38 3.75
CA HIS A 214 -2.10 -3.42 2.54
C HIS A 214 -1.52 -4.36 1.47
N THR A 215 -0.19 -4.47 1.41
CA THR A 215 0.55 -5.45 0.60
C THR A 215 0.21 -6.88 1.04
N ASN A 216 0.29 -7.16 2.34
CA ASN A 216 -0.06 -8.47 2.89
C ASN A 216 -1.55 -8.81 2.69
N ALA A 217 -2.44 -7.82 2.81
CA ALA A 217 -3.88 -8.00 2.57
C ALA A 217 -4.16 -8.38 1.11
N ALA A 218 -3.45 -7.76 0.15
CA ALA A 218 -3.60 -8.04 -1.28
C ALA A 218 -3.20 -9.48 -1.68
N ARG A 219 -2.45 -10.17 -0.81
CA ARG A 219 -1.95 -11.53 -1.03
C ARG A 219 -2.67 -12.58 -0.21
N GLN A 220 -3.65 -12.20 0.61
CA GLN A 220 -4.46 -13.18 1.33
C GLN A 220 -5.43 -13.88 0.38
N PRO A 221 -5.48 -15.23 0.37
CA PRO A 221 -6.41 -15.97 -0.48
C PRO A 221 -7.88 -15.70 -0.12
N GLU A 222 -8.15 -15.27 1.12
CA GLU A 222 -9.48 -14.90 1.60
C GLU A 222 -9.94 -13.52 1.11
N LEU A 223 -9.07 -12.68 0.55
CA LEU A 223 -9.45 -11.32 0.13
C LEU A 223 -10.71 -11.26 -0.77
N PRO A 224 -10.97 -12.20 -1.70
CA PRO A 224 -12.19 -12.20 -2.49
C PRO A 224 -13.45 -12.64 -1.74
N THR A 225 -13.33 -13.48 -0.70
CA THR A 225 -14.46 -14.17 -0.05
C THR A 225 -14.71 -13.70 1.39
N ASP A 226 -13.66 -13.42 2.14
CA ASP A 226 -13.67 -12.82 3.47
C ASP A 226 -12.61 -11.69 3.58
N PRO A 227 -12.89 -10.49 3.04
CA PRO A 227 -11.98 -9.36 3.13
C PRO A 227 -11.67 -8.94 4.59
N ALA A 228 -12.59 -9.17 5.53
CA ALA A 228 -12.37 -8.85 6.94
C ALA A 228 -11.36 -9.81 7.60
N GLY A 229 -11.45 -11.12 7.31
CA GLY A 229 -10.44 -12.11 7.66
C GLY A 229 -9.09 -11.80 7.02
N ALA A 230 -9.08 -11.48 5.73
CA ALA A 230 -7.86 -11.08 5.01
C ALA A 230 -7.15 -9.88 5.66
N LEU A 231 -7.90 -8.86 6.11
CA LEU A 231 -7.30 -7.72 6.81
C LEU A 231 -6.73 -8.11 8.18
N ARG A 232 -7.43 -8.94 8.97
CA ARG A 232 -6.91 -9.41 10.27
C ARG A 232 -5.61 -10.19 10.11
N GLU A 233 -5.58 -11.11 9.15
CA GLU A 233 -4.41 -11.91 8.83
C GLU A 233 -3.25 -11.04 8.32
N ALA A 234 -3.55 -10.00 7.53
CA ALA A 234 -2.56 -9.04 7.09
C ALA A 234 -1.91 -8.27 8.24
N PHE A 235 -2.70 -7.80 9.22
CA PHE A 235 -2.16 -7.18 10.44
C PHE A 235 -1.26 -8.16 11.21
N ARG A 236 -1.72 -9.40 11.42
CA ARG A 236 -0.96 -10.44 12.12
C ARG A 236 0.38 -10.72 11.43
N ARG A 237 0.35 -10.88 10.09
CA ARG A 237 1.55 -11.13 9.30
C ARG A 237 2.52 -9.95 9.33
N THR A 238 2.01 -8.72 9.17
CA THR A 238 2.84 -7.51 9.24
C THR A 238 3.49 -7.35 10.62
N ASP A 239 2.77 -7.63 11.70
CA ASP A 239 3.33 -7.60 13.06
C ASP A 239 4.48 -8.62 13.21
N GLN A 240 4.30 -9.86 12.75
CA GLN A 240 5.36 -10.87 12.77
C GLN A 240 6.60 -10.48 11.95
N MET A 241 6.39 -9.90 10.77
CA MET A 241 7.48 -9.38 9.94
C MET A 241 8.21 -8.23 10.66
N PHE A 242 7.45 -7.31 11.28
CA PHE A 242 8.02 -6.18 12.01
C PHE A 242 8.80 -6.63 13.25
N LEU A 243 8.32 -7.62 14.01
CA LEU A 243 9.04 -8.15 15.18
C LEU A 243 10.41 -8.71 14.79
N ARG A 244 10.53 -9.40 13.65
CA ARG A 244 11.82 -9.87 13.13
C ARG A 244 12.74 -8.71 12.73
N LYS A 245 12.20 -7.70 12.04
CA LYS A 245 12.94 -6.48 11.70
C LYS A 245 13.38 -5.73 12.96
N ALA A 246 12.50 -5.60 13.94
CA ALA A 246 12.72 -4.89 15.19
C ALA A 246 13.81 -5.56 16.03
N LYS A 247 13.82 -6.90 16.12
CA LYS A 247 14.92 -7.65 16.74
C LYS A 247 16.25 -7.37 16.02
N ARG A 248 16.28 -7.52 14.70
CA ARG A 248 17.48 -7.30 13.87
C ARG A 248 18.03 -5.88 13.96
N GLU A 249 17.16 -4.87 13.98
CA GLU A 249 17.54 -3.45 13.90
C GLU A 249 17.42 -2.73 15.27
N ARG A 250 17.22 -3.50 16.35
CA ARG A 250 17.06 -3.00 17.74
C ARG A 250 16.01 -1.89 17.87
N LEU A 251 14.87 -2.06 17.18
CA LEU A 251 13.76 -1.10 17.18
C LEU A 251 12.81 -1.36 18.36
N GLN A 252 12.30 -0.29 18.97
CA GLN A 252 11.40 -0.37 20.13
C GLN A 252 10.08 0.40 19.93
N SER A 253 9.84 0.92 18.73
CA SER A 253 8.61 1.63 18.40
C SER A 253 7.42 0.67 18.26
N GLY A 254 6.23 1.14 18.58
CA GLY A 254 4.96 0.48 18.24
C GLY A 254 4.05 1.43 17.47
N THR A 255 2.90 0.91 17.02
CA THR A 255 1.90 1.74 16.34
C THR A 255 0.50 1.22 16.59
N THR A 256 -0.48 2.12 16.60
CA THR A 256 -1.87 1.76 16.36
C THR A 256 -2.08 1.53 14.87
N GLY A 257 -3.19 0.93 14.48
CA GLY A 257 -3.58 0.87 13.08
C GLY A 257 -5.08 0.80 12.93
N VAL A 258 -5.62 1.57 12.01
CA VAL A 258 -6.98 1.37 11.50
C VAL A 258 -6.95 1.45 9.99
N CYS A 259 -7.61 0.52 9.33
CA CYS A 259 -7.76 0.53 7.89
C CYS A 259 -9.21 0.35 7.46
N ALA A 260 -9.50 0.85 6.27
CA ALA A 260 -10.76 0.76 5.57
C ALA A 260 -10.49 0.27 4.15
N LEU A 261 -10.95 -0.94 3.84
CA LEU A 261 -10.99 -1.50 2.50
C LEU A 261 -12.42 -1.40 1.97
N ILE A 262 -12.62 -0.61 0.93
CA ILE A 262 -13.88 -0.60 0.20
C ILE A 262 -13.76 -1.65 -0.90
N ALA A 263 -14.59 -2.70 -0.89
CA ALA A 263 -14.66 -3.74 -1.89
C ALA A 263 -16.05 -3.76 -2.54
N GLY A 264 -16.13 -3.29 -3.78
CA GLY A 264 -17.40 -3.10 -4.48
C GLY A 264 -18.32 -2.13 -3.73
N ALA A 265 -19.35 -2.68 -3.09
CA ALA A 265 -20.33 -1.93 -2.31
C ALA A 265 -20.15 -2.09 -0.80
N THR A 266 -19.12 -2.79 -0.33
CA THR A 266 -18.93 -3.10 1.09
C THR A 266 -17.69 -2.41 1.64
N LEU A 267 -17.81 -1.79 2.80
CA LEU A 267 -16.72 -1.25 3.58
C LEU A 267 -16.29 -2.28 4.63
N HIS A 268 -15.04 -2.69 4.59
CA HIS A 268 -14.41 -3.57 5.57
C HIS A 268 -13.42 -2.75 6.39
N VAL A 269 -13.57 -2.75 7.70
CA VAL A 269 -12.70 -2.03 8.63
C VAL A 269 -11.95 -3.03 9.48
N ALA A 270 -10.65 -2.84 9.67
CA ALA A 270 -9.87 -3.58 10.66
C ALA A 270 -9.01 -2.64 11.50
N TRP A 271 -8.84 -2.94 12.79
CA TRP A 271 -8.12 -2.04 13.70
C TRP A 271 -7.42 -2.75 14.86
N LEU A 272 -6.40 -2.06 15.37
CA LEU A 272 -5.66 -2.37 16.59
C LEU A 272 -5.25 -1.05 17.26
N GLY A 273 -5.71 -0.84 18.49
CA GLY A 273 -5.44 0.38 19.27
C GLY A 273 -6.63 1.34 19.27
N ASP A 274 -6.35 2.64 19.44
CA ASP A 274 -7.34 3.68 19.69
C ASP A 274 -7.57 4.66 18.53
N SER A 275 -6.86 4.50 17.41
CA SER A 275 -7.20 5.13 16.12
C SER A 275 -8.59 4.72 15.65
N GLN A 276 -9.30 5.62 14.96
CA GLN A 276 -10.74 5.45 14.69
C GLN A 276 -11.10 5.69 13.22
N VAL A 277 -12.13 4.98 12.77
CA VAL A 277 -12.84 5.24 11.52
C VAL A 277 -14.29 5.53 11.82
N ILE A 278 -14.82 6.57 11.16
CA ILE A 278 -16.22 7.00 11.28
C ILE A 278 -16.82 7.00 9.87
N LEU A 279 -17.99 6.39 9.71
CA LEU A 279 -18.80 6.53 8.52
C LEU A 279 -19.91 7.54 8.80
N VAL A 280 -20.05 8.53 7.92
CA VAL A 280 -21.17 9.48 7.96
C VAL A 280 -22.07 9.20 6.77
N GLN A 281 -23.32 8.83 7.05
CA GLN A 281 -24.33 8.52 6.04
C GLN A 281 -25.55 9.41 6.26
N GLN A 282 -25.93 10.17 5.24
CA GLN A 282 -27.08 11.09 5.29
C GLN A 282 -27.03 12.05 6.49
N GLY A 283 -25.82 12.52 6.83
CA GLY A 283 -25.58 13.41 7.98
C GLY A 283 -25.60 12.74 9.35
N GLN A 284 -25.75 11.41 9.41
CA GLN A 284 -25.73 10.63 10.65
C GLN A 284 -24.43 9.84 10.79
N VAL A 285 -23.89 9.78 12.00
CA VAL A 285 -22.72 8.98 12.33
C VAL A 285 -23.13 7.51 12.47
N VAL A 286 -22.50 6.63 11.70
CA VAL A 286 -22.62 5.17 11.80
C VAL A 286 -21.42 4.65 12.58
N LYS A 287 -21.69 4.01 13.72
CA LYS A 287 -20.65 3.38 14.55
C LYS A 287 -20.15 2.12 13.84
N LEU A 288 -18.87 2.11 13.46
CA LEU A 288 -18.24 0.98 12.76
C LEU A 288 -17.32 0.14 13.65
N MET A 289 -16.79 0.73 14.72
CA MET A 289 -15.78 0.11 15.56
C MET A 289 -15.86 0.62 16.99
N GLU A 290 -15.20 -0.10 17.89
CA GLU A 290 -14.97 0.30 19.27
C GLU A 290 -13.46 0.39 19.53
N PRO A 291 -12.92 1.58 19.87
CA PRO A 291 -11.49 1.75 20.10
C PRO A 291 -11.01 0.92 21.29
N HIS A 292 -9.80 0.38 21.21
CA HIS A 292 -9.21 -0.34 22.34
C HIS A 292 -8.73 0.64 23.39
N ARG A 293 -9.24 0.51 24.61
CA ARG A 293 -8.82 1.30 25.78
C ARG A 293 -8.58 0.37 26.96
N PRO A 294 -7.50 0.57 27.75
CA PRO A 294 -7.19 -0.28 28.91
C PRO A 294 -8.31 -0.38 29.95
N GLU A 295 -9.16 0.63 30.04
CA GLU A 295 -10.26 0.75 31.01
C GLU A 295 -11.47 -0.16 30.70
N ARG A 296 -11.46 -0.84 29.55
CA ARG A 296 -12.55 -1.72 29.14
C ARG A 296 -12.51 -3.04 29.91
N GLN A 297 -13.51 -3.28 30.77
CA GLN A 297 -13.83 -4.63 31.24
C GLN A 297 -14.53 -5.37 30.10
N SER A 298 -13.95 -6.45 29.58
CA SER A 298 -14.61 -7.29 28.57
C SER A 298 -15.26 -8.50 29.25
N ASP A 299 -16.59 -8.58 29.22
CA ASP A 299 -17.37 -9.75 29.67
C ASP A 299 -17.34 -10.93 28.66
N GLU A 300 -16.76 -10.74 27.48
CA GLU A 300 -16.56 -11.79 26.49
C GLU A 300 -15.17 -12.40 26.63
N MET A 301 -15.16 -13.70 26.93
CA MET A 301 -13.98 -14.56 27.02
C MET A 301 -13.14 -14.44 25.75
N TRP A 302 -11.99 -13.79 25.92
CA TRP A 302 -10.95 -13.51 24.95
C TRP A 302 -10.49 -14.78 24.21
N PRO A 303 -10.53 -14.87 22.86
CA PRO A 303 -9.69 -15.83 22.18
C PRO A 303 -8.26 -15.31 22.31
N SER A 304 -7.52 -15.89 23.26
CA SER A 304 -6.08 -15.71 23.39
C SER A 304 -5.40 -16.10 22.08
N GLN A 305 -5.17 -15.12 21.19
CA GLN A 305 -4.11 -15.03 20.16
C GLN A 305 -4.41 -14.00 19.04
N ASP A 306 -5.64 -13.50 18.90
CA ASP A 306 -6.01 -12.56 17.82
C ASP A 306 -6.18 -11.11 18.34
N SER A 307 -5.18 -10.25 18.12
CA SER A 307 -5.17 -8.85 18.60
C SER A 307 -5.87 -7.84 17.68
N CYS A 308 -6.18 -8.23 16.44
CA CYS A 308 -6.79 -7.37 15.42
C CYS A 308 -8.28 -7.70 15.19
N TRP A 309 -9.12 -6.66 15.18
CA TRP A 309 -10.57 -6.77 15.02
C TRP A 309 -10.96 -6.37 13.61
N ALA A 310 -12.03 -6.95 13.07
CA ALA A 310 -12.56 -6.53 11.78
C ALA A 310 -14.10 -6.56 11.73
N HIS A 311 -14.66 -5.62 10.99
CA HIS A 311 -16.10 -5.46 10.80
C HIS A 311 -16.43 -5.09 9.35
N SER A 312 -17.55 -5.58 8.83
CA SER A 312 -18.00 -5.30 7.46
C SER A 312 -19.34 -4.57 7.45
N HIS A 313 -19.46 -3.52 6.63
CA HIS A 313 -20.63 -2.67 6.53
C HIS A 313 -21.01 -2.43 5.05
N LEU A 314 -22.28 -2.65 4.70
CA LEU A 314 -22.77 -2.46 3.33
C LEU A 314 -23.03 -0.96 3.05
N LEU A 315 -22.44 -0.40 2.00
CA LEU A 315 -22.65 0.98 1.58
C LEU A 315 -23.99 1.16 0.82
N PRO A 316 -24.67 2.31 0.97
CA PRO A 316 -25.98 2.55 0.36
C PRO A 316 -25.98 2.56 -1.19
N ALA A 317 -27.13 2.22 -1.78
CA ALA A 317 -27.32 1.99 -3.23
C ALA A 317 -26.92 3.14 -4.16
N HIS A 318 -26.98 4.41 -3.73
CA HIS A 318 -26.55 5.54 -4.55
C HIS A 318 -25.02 5.61 -4.72
N LEU A 319 -24.25 5.02 -3.81
CA LEU A 319 -22.82 4.76 -3.99
C LEU A 319 -22.56 3.55 -4.91
N GLN A 320 -23.57 2.72 -5.18
CA GLN A 320 -23.47 1.55 -6.07
C GLN A 320 -23.77 1.90 -7.54
N ALA A 321 -24.52 2.99 -7.78
CA ALA A 321 -25.07 3.35 -9.09
C ALA A 321 -24.07 3.99 -10.09
N GLN A 322 -22.80 4.22 -9.71
CA GLN A 322 -21.81 4.80 -10.64
C GLN A 322 -21.28 3.80 -11.70
N HIS A 323 -21.70 2.53 -11.65
CA HIS A 323 -21.35 1.50 -12.64
C HIS A 323 -22.44 1.23 -13.70
N SER A 324 -23.47 2.07 -13.78
CA SER A 324 -24.56 1.91 -14.75
C SER A 324 -24.77 3.17 -15.59
N ALA A 325 -23.73 3.59 -16.32
CA ALA A 325 -23.93 4.43 -17.51
C ALA A 325 -23.54 3.60 -18.73
N PRO A 326 -24.51 3.05 -19.50
CA PRO A 326 -24.22 2.56 -20.82
C PRO A 326 -24.07 3.77 -21.76
N HIS A 327 -22.95 3.87 -22.47
CA HIS A 327 -22.85 4.29 -23.87
C HIS A 327 -21.44 4.04 -24.40
#